data_AF-A0A0T1SHL8-F1
#
_entry.id   AF-A0A0T1SHL8-F1
#
_cell.length_a   1.000
_cell.length_b   1.000
_cell.length_c   1.000
_cell.angle_alpha   90.00
_cell.angle_beta   90.00
_cell.angle_gamma   90.00
#
_symmetry.space_group_name_H-M   'P 1'
#
loop_
_entity.id
_entity.type
_entity.pdbx_description
1 polymer ?
#
loop_
_entity_poly.entity_id
_entity_poly.type
_entity_poly.pdbx_seq_one_letter_code
_entity_poly.pdbx_strand_id
1 'polypeptide(L)' 'MGRHPGTSWEDCGVWETDGAAVLMDSAEAGVDLGVPYPGGTRMPQQADVDVPAGCWRVRACCSSGVDPSVGVVRLLPVTA' A
#
# COMPACT_ATOMS: atom_id res chain seq x y z
N MET A 1 -21.17 -24.98 5.95
CA MET A 1 -19.75 -25.07 6.35
C MET A 1 -19.04 -23.90 5.68
N GLY A 2 -18.59 -22.90 6.45
CA GLY A 2 -18.26 -21.56 5.95
C GLY A 2 -16.95 -21.47 5.17
N ARG A 3 -16.97 -20.76 4.04
CA ARG A 3 -15.77 -20.07 3.56
C ARG A 3 -15.48 -18.98 4.60
N HIS A 4 -14.45 -19.14 5.42
CA HIS A 4 -13.74 -17.95 5.85
C HIS A 4 -13.21 -17.30 4.56
N PRO A 5 -13.65 -16.10 4.16
CA PRO A 5 -13.03 -15.43 3.04
C PRO A 5 -11.63 -15.05 3.52
N GLY A 6 -10.65 -15.93 3.28
CA GLY A 6 -9.25 -15.55 3.42
C GLY A 6 -9.05 -14.34 2.53
N THR A 7 -8.70 -13.20 3.14
CA THR A 7 -8.41 -11.98 2.40
C THR A 7 -7.38 -12.31 1.33
N SER A 8 -7.75 -12.12 0.06
CA SER A 8 -6.86 -12.36 -1.06
C SER A 8 -5.80 -11.27 -1.06
N TRP A 9 -4.54 -11.66 -0.83
CA TRP A 9 -3.40 -10.76 -0.85
C TRP A 9 -2.71 -10.84 -2.22
N GLU A 10 -2.50 -9.68 -2.84
CA GLU A 10 -1.66 -9.52 -4.01
C GLU A 10 -0.19 -9.42 -3.57
N ASP A 11 0.71 -10.08 -4.32
CA ASP A 11 2.15 -10.05 -4.05
C ASP A 11 2.78 -8.93 -4.89
N CYS A 12 3.22 -7.86 -4.22
CA CYS A 12 3.70 -6.64 -4.87
C CYS A 12 5.23 -6.63 -5.05
N GLY A 13 5.90 -7.75 -4.77
CA GLY A 13 7.35 -7.89 -4.86
C GLY A 13 8.11 -7.56 -3.58
N VAL A 14 9.39 -7.24 -3.73
CA VAL A 14 10.31 -6.90 -2.65
C VAL A 14 10.68 -5.43 -2.75
N TRP A 15 10.69 -4.76 -1.61
CA TRP A 15 11.05 -3.36 -1.45
C TRP A 15 12.16 -3.23 -0.40
N GLU A 16 13.22 -2.50 -0.74
CA GLU A 16 14.32 -2.15 0.16
C GLU A 16 14.17 -0.68 0.58
N THR A 17 14.32 -0.41 1.88
CA THR A 17 14.14 0.93 2.47
C THR A 17 15.22 1.26 3.49
N ASP A 18 15.49 2.55 3.68
CA ASP A 18 16.47 3.09 4.62
C ASP A 18 15.86 3.55 5.97
N GLY A 19 14.55 3.47 6.15
CA GLY A 19 13.91 3.73 7.45
C GLY A 19 12.66 4.61 7.41
N ALA A 20 12.57 5.52 6.44
CA ALA A 20 11.47 6.46 6.32
C ALA A 20 10.61 6.11 5.12
N ALA A 21 9.30 5.95 5.33
CA ALA A 21 8.36 5.63 4.26
C ALA A 21 7.21 6.62 4.24
N VAL A 22 6.64 6.86 3.06
CA VAL A 22 5.41 7.63 2.90
C VAL A 22 4.34 6.72 2.33
N LEU A 23 3.24 6.57 3.06
CA LEU A 23 2.02 5.97 2.53
C LEU A 23 1.22 7.06 1.81
N MET A 24 0.82 6.77 0.56
CA MET A 24 0.16 7.75 -0.29
C MET A 24 -1.06 7.12 -0.99
N ASP A 25 -2.19 7.83 -1.05
CA ASP A 25 -3.26 7.51 -2.00
C ASP A 25 -2.83 7.97 -3.40
N SER A 26 -2.83 7.10 -4.41
CA SER A 26 -2.40 7.47 -5.77
C SER A 26 -3.42 7.01 -6.81
N ALA A 27 -3.57 7.80 -7.87
CA ALA A 27 -4.35 7.42 -9.05
C ALA A 27 -3.71 6.23 -9.77
N GLU A 28 -2.38 6.29 -9.94
CA GLU A 28 -1.56 5.24 -10.52
C GLU A 28 -0.42 4.89 -9.57
N ALA A 29 -0.29 3.61 -9.21
CA ALA A 29 0.70 3.15 -8.25
C ALA A 29 2.13 3.40 -8.76
N GLY A 30 2.90 4.19 -8.02
CA GLY A 30 4.33 4.43 -8.29
C GLY A 30 4.64 5.41 -9.43
N VAL A 31 3.64 5.98 -10.09
CA VAL A 31 3.84 6.91 -11.22
C VAL A 31 3.49 8.34 -10.84
N ASP A 32 2.32 8.54 -10.23
CA ASP A 32 1.77 9.87 -9.93
C ASP A 32 2.04 10.32 -8.49
N LEU A 33 3.28 10.13 -8.03
CA LEU A 33 3.66 10.48 -6.66
C LEU A 33 3.77 12.00 -6.50
N GLY A 34 2.86 12.60 -5.73
CA GLY A 34 2.87 14.04 -5.43
C GLY A 34 2.36 14.94 -6.55
N VAL A 35 1.73 14.39 -7.59
CA VAL A 35 1.00 15.17 -8.60
C VAL A 35 -0.49 15.18 -8.28
N PRO A 36 -1.22 16.27 -8.59
CA PRO A 36 -2.66 16.29 -8.37
C PRO A 36 -3.37 15.24 -9.21
N TYR A 37 -4.46 14.70 -8.65
CA TYR A 37 -5.35 13.78 -9.35
C TYR A 37 -5.86 14.38 -10.67
N PRO A 38 -6.24 13.55 -11.66
CA PRO A 38 -6.88 14.02 -12.89
C PRO A 38 -8.04 14.97 -12.58
N GLY A 39 -7.98 16.20 -13.09
CA GLY A 39 -8.93 17.27 -12.76
C GLY A 39 -8.39 18.34 -11.80
N GLY A 40 -7.17 18.18 -11.27
CA GLY A 40 -6.37 19.25 -10.67
C GLY A 40 -6.82 19.77 -9.29
N THR A 41 -7.92 19.24 -8.74
CA THR A 41 -8.54 19.79 -7.53
C THR A 41 -8.04 19.17 -6.23
N ARG A 42 -7.38 18.02 -6.28
CA ARG A 42 -6.94 17.30 -5.07
C ARG A 42 -5.53 16.77 -5.24
N MET A 43 -4.71 16.96 -4.21
CA MET A 43 -3.42 16.30 -4.07
C MET A 43 -3.57 14.94 -3.37
N PRO A 44 -2.69 13.99 -3.67
CA PRO A 44 -2.51 12.77 -2.90
C PRO A 44 -2.42 13.04 -1.40
N GLN A 45 -3.24 12.36 -0.60
CA GLN A 45 -3.05 12.31 0.84
C GLN A 45 -1.81 11.49 1.15
N GLN A 46 -0.97 12.01 2.04
CA GLN A 46 0.28 11.40 2.46
C GLN A 46 0.28 11.22 3.97
N ALA A 47 0.86 10.11 4.42
CA ALA A 47 1.12 9.83 5.82
C ALA A 47 2.51 9.23 5.97
N ASP A 48 3.33 9.83 6.81
CA ASP A 48 4.64 9.28 7.16
C ASP A 48 4.45 7.98 7.96
N VAL A 49 5.25 6.97 7.63
CA VAL A 49 5.26 5.67 8.29
C VAL A 49 6.70 5.33 8.63
N ASP A 50 6.95 5.13 9.92
CA ASP A 50 8.21 4.60 10.41
C ASP A 50 8.31 3.11 10.05
N VAL A 51 9.18 2.78 9.10
CA VAL A 51 9.44 1.40 8.67
C VAL A 51 10.92 1.13 8.87
N PRO A 52 11.35 0.18 9.70
CA PRO A 52 12.77 -0.09 9.90
C PRO A 52 13.51 -0.32 8.57
N ALA A 53 14.75 0.17 8.50
CA ALA A 53 15.61 -0.06 7.35
C ALA A 53 15.78 -1.58 7.08
N GLY A 54 15.72 -1.98 5.82
CA GLY A 54 15.86 -3.38 5.41
C GLY A 54 15.02 -3.77 4.20
N CYS A 55 14.93 -5.07 3.96
CA CYS A 55 14.24 -5.66 2.82
C CYS A 55 12.89 -6.27 3.24
N TRP A 56 11.84 -5.84 2.55
CA TRP A 56 10.46 -6.19 2.86
C TRP A 56 9.77 -6.81 1.65
N ARG A 57 9.14 -7.97 1.84
CA ARG A 57 8.18 -8.48 0.89
C ARG A 57 6.85 -7.76 1.10
N VAL A 58 6.38 -7.06 0.08
CA VAL A 58 5.18 -6.24 0.12
C VAL A 58 4.00 -7.07 -0.37
N ARG A 59 2.90 -7.05 0.39
CA ARG A 59 1.61 -7.56 -0.08
C ARG A 59 0.51 -6.55 0.18
N ALA A 60 -0.46 -6.49 -0.73
CA ALA A 60 -1.60 -5.60 -0.61
C ALA A 60 -2.91 -6.40 -0.65
N CYS A 61 -3.94 -5.91 0.03
CA CYS A 61 -5.30 -6.35 -0.20
C CYS A 61 -6.23 -5.15 -0.15
N CYS A 62 -7.22 -5.13 -1.04
CA CYS A 62 -8.29 -4.14 -1.01
C CYS A 62 -9.61 -4.84 -0.73
N SER A 63 -10.33 -4.40 0.30
CA SER A 63 -11.71 -4.80 0.51
C SER A 63 -12.61 -3.86 -0.29
N SER A 64 -12.83 -4.19 -1.57
CA SER A 64 -13.83 -3.52 -2.41
C SER A 64 -15.23 -4.11 -2.15
N GLY A 65 -16.25 -3.26 -2.00
CA GLY A 65 -17.66 -3.69 -1.92
C GLY A 65 -18.42 -3.27 -0.66
N VAL A 66 -17.77 -2.56 0.26
CA VAL A 66 -18.41 -1.87 1.39
C VAL A 66 -17.87 -0.44 1.44
N ASP A 67 -18.74 0.52 1.77
CA ASP A 67 -18.34 1.91 1.96
C ASP A 67 -18.16 2.16 3.48
N PRO A 68 -16.97 2.55 3.96
CA PRO A 68 -15.76 2.88 3.17
C PRO A 68 -14.95 1.64 2.74
N SER A 69 -14.33 1.72 1.55
CA SER A 69 -13.38 0.72 1.07
C SER A 69 -12.05 0.84 1.81
N VAL A 70 -11.46 -0.29 2.21
CA VAL A 70 -10.19 -0.32 2.97
C VAL A 70 -9.12 -1.05 2.18
N GLY A 71 -8.01 -0.36 1.92
CA GLY A 71 -6.76 -0.96 1.45
C GLY A 71 -5.83 -1.26 2.63
N VAL A 72 -5.22 -2.44 2.65
CA VAL A 72 -4.23 -2.84 3.66
C VAL A 72 -2.96 -3.26 2.94
N VAL A 73 -1.84 -2.69 3.37
CA VAL A 73 -0.49 -3.10 2.95
C VAL A 73 0.18 -3.80 4.12
N ARG A 74 0.82 -4.94 3.85
CA ARG A 74 1.66 -5.65 4.83
C ARG A 74 3.09 -5.73 4.31
N LEU A 75 4.02 -5.42 5.21
CA LEU A 75 5.45 -5.60 5.01
C LEU A 75 5.90 -6.83 5.80
N LEU A 76 6.48 -7.79 5.11
CA LEU A 76 7.03 -9.00 5.73
C LEU A 76 8.55 -8.96 5.59
N PRO A 77 9.32 -9.21 6.67
CA PRO A 77 10.76 -9.32 6.55
C PRO A 77 11.12 -10.36 5.49
N VAL A 78 11.99 -10.00 4.55
CA VAL A 78 12.67 -11.00 3.73
C VAL A 78 13.78 -11.54 4.62
N THR A 79 13.57 -12.68 5.26
CA THR A 79 14.69 -13.39 5.92
C THR A 79 15.77 -13.64 4.87
N ALA A 80 16.98 -13.15 5.12
CA ALA A 80 18.20 -13.62 4.47
C ALA A 80 18.45 -15.09 4.88
#